data_AF-A0A1Y0G8M7-F1
#
_entry.id   AF-A0A1Y0G8M7-F1
#
_cell.length_a   1.000
_cell.length_b   1.000
_cell.length_c   1.000
_cell.angle_alpha   90.00
_cell.angle_beta   90.00
_cell.angle_gamma   90.00
#
_symmetry.space_group_name_H-M   'P 1'
#
loop_
_entity.id
_entity.type
_entity.pdbx_description
1 polymer ?
#
loop_
_entity_poly.entity_id
_entity_poly.type
_entity_poly.pdbx_seq_one_letter_code
_entity_poly.pdbx_strand_id
1 'polypeptide(L)' 'MPYKTVSELPKAQVDQYDAHQKRAFLKAFNNAYKEYKHDESRAFAVAHHAAQQAGKKADKS' A
#
# COMPACT_ATOMS: atom_id res chain seq x y z
N MET A 1 -8.12 -0.54 -11.89
CA MET A 1 -8.64 -1.76 -11.21
C MET A 1 -7.91 -1.89 -9.88
N PRO A 2 -8.58 -2.23 -8.76
CA PRO A 2 -7.87 -2.48 -7.50
C PRO A 2 -7.00 -3.73 -7.64
N TYR A 3 -5.76 -3.67 -7.16
CA TYR A 3 -4.85 -4.81 -7.13
C TYR A 3 -5.45 -5.91 -6.23
N LYS A 4 -5.41 -7.18 -6.66
CA LYS A 4 -5.95 -8.29 -5.86
C LYS A 4 -4.92 -8.84 -4.90
N THR A 5 -3.65 -8.82 -5.29
CA THR A 5 -2.56 -9.34 -4.48
C THR A 5 -1.37 -8.40 -4.44
N VAL A 6 -0.52 -8.58 -3.43
CA VAL A 6 0.72 -7.80 -3.28
C VAL A 6 1.71 -8.01 -4.44
N SER A 7 1.59 -9.11 -5.17
CA SER A 7 2.44 -9.42 -6.33
C SER A 7 2.04 -8.64 -7.59
N GLU A 8 0.81 -8.12 -7.63
CA GLU A 8 0.36 -7.24 -8.72
C GLU A 8 0.76 -5.78 -8.49
N LEU A 9 1.22 -5.44 -7.29
CA LEU A 9 1.73 -4.11 -6.99
C LEU A 9 3.01 -3.84 -7.80
N PRO A 10 3.23 -2.60 -8.25
CA PRO A 10 4.44 -2.23 -8.97
C PRO A 10 5.66 -2.50 -8.09
N LYS A 11 6.46 -3.53 -8.45
CA LYS A 11 7.62 -3.96 -7.68
C LYS A 11 8.53 -2.78 -7.32
N ALA A 12 8.81 -1.88 -8.26
CA ALA A 12 9.63 -0.68 -8.01
C ALA A 12 9.16 0.18 -6.81
N GLN A 13 7.85 0.25 -6.53
CA GLN A 13 7.28 1.01 -5.42
C GLN A 13 7.32 0.25 -4.09
N VAL A 14 7.21 -1.07 -4.16
CA VAL A 14 7.03 -1.94 -2.99
C VAL A 14 8.22 -2.85 -2.69
N ASP A 15 9.29 -2.81 -3.48
CA ASP A 15 10.46 -3.68 -3.33
C ASP A 15 11.07 -3.54 -1.94
N GLN A 16 11.18 -2.30 -1.47
CA GLN A 16 11.63 -1.88 -0.14
C GLN A 16 10.72 -2.31 1.03
N TYR A 17 9.56 -2.91 0.75
CA TYR A 17 8.56 -3.25 1.76
C TYR A 17 8.47 -4.76 2.00
N ASP A 18 8.34 -5.14 3.26
CA ASP A 18 8.07 -6.52 3.66
C ASP A 18 6.67 -6.98 3.25
N ALA A 19 6.42 -8.29 3.29
CA ALA A 19 5.11 -8.87 2.98
C ALA A 19 3.96 -8.23 3.79
N HIS A 20 4.20 -7.88 5.06
CA HIS A 20 3.21 -7.21 5.90
C HIS A 20 2.92 -5.78 5.42
N GLN A 21 3.96 -5.01 5.12
CA GLN A 21 3.85 -3.64 4.60
C GLN A 21 3.18 -3.62 3.23
N LYS A 22 3.52 -4.56 2.34
CA LYS A 22 2.87 -4.75 1.05
C LYS A 22 1.36 -5.02 1.19
N ARG A 23 0.95 -5.83 2.18
CA ARG A 23 -0.48 -6.09 2.45
C ARG A 23 -1.19 -4.83 2.97
N ALA A 24 -0.54 -4.05 3.81
CA ALA A 24 -1.07 -2.78 4.28
C ALA A 24 -1.23 -1.77 3.13
N PHE A 25 -0.21 -1.68 2.27
CA PHE A 25 -0.22 -0.89 1.04
C PHE A 25 -1.42 -1.24 0.17
N LEU A 26 -1.58 -2.52 -0.16
CA LEU A 26 -2.66 -3.04 -1.01
C LEU A 26 -4.04 -2.63 -0.50
N LYS A 27 -4.28 -2.84 0.80
CA LYS A 27 -5.56 -2.54 1.44
C LYS A 27 -5.85 -1.05 1.43
N ALA A 28 -4.86 -0.23 1.78
CA ALA A 28 -4.97 1.22 1.79
C ALA A 28 -5.16 1.80 0.39
N PHE A 29 -4.42 1.31 -0.61
CA PHE A 29 -4.56 1.70 -2.01
C PHE A 29 -5.98 1.42 -2.51
N ASN A 30 -6.48 0.20 -2.34
CA ASN A 30 -7.80 -0.19 -2.82
C ASN A 30 -8.93 0.60 -2.15
N ASN A 31 -8.76 0.97 -0.88
CA ASN A 31 -9.71 1.80 -0.17
C ASN A 31 -9.67 3.25 -0.68
N ALA A 32 -8.48 3.86 -0.71
CA ALA A 32 -8.28 5.23 -1.17
C ALA A 32 -8.69 5.41 -2.65
N TYR A 33 -8.41 4.42 -3.50
CA TYR A 33 -8.82 4.44 -4.90
C TYR A 33 -10.34 4.53 -5.05
N LYS A 34 -11.12 3.86 -4.21
CA LYS A 34 -12.59 3.99 -4.20
C LYS A 34 -13.03 5.34 -3.62
N GLU A 35 -12.39 5.77 -2.53
CA GLU A 35 -12.76 6.99 -1.80
C GLU A 35 -12.47 8.27 -2.61
N TYR A 36 -11.33 8.33 -3.31
CA TYR A 36 -10.91 9.47 -4.11
C TYR A 36 -11.33 9.39 -5.58
N LYS A 37 -12.45 8.72 -5.90
CA LYS A 37 -12.98 8.61 -7.28
C LYS A 37 -11.95 8.12 -8.32
N HIS A 38 -11.16 7.11 -7.95
CA HIS A 38 -10.12 6.51 -8.78
C HIS A 38 -8.89 7.42 -9.02
N ASP A 39 -8.64 8.39 -8.14
CA ASP A 39 -7.39 9.15 -8.13
C ASP A 39 -6.22 8.27 -7.67
N GLU A 40 -5.45 7.79 -8.65
CA GLU A 40 -4.30 6.92 -8.42
C GLU A 40 -3.22 7.61 -7.60
N SER A 41 -2.88 8.87 -7.90
CA SER A 41 -1.83 9.61 -7.20
C SER A 41 -2.12 9.74 -5.71
N ARG A 42 -3.36 10.07 -5.34
CA ARG A 42 -3.77 10.11 -3.93
C ARG A 42 -3.79 8.72 -3.30
N ALA A 43 -4.29 7.71 -4.02
CA ALA A 43 -4.31 6.34 -3.52
C ALA A 43 -2.90 5.81 -3.24
N PHE A 44 -1.93 6.12 -4.09
CA PHE A 44 -0.52 5.81 -3.88
C PHE A 44 0.04 6.49 -2.63
N ALA A 45 -0.22 7.78 -2.43
CA ALA A 45 0.25 8.51 -1.26
C ALA A 45 -0.28 7.91 0.06
N VAL A 46 -1.59 7.60 0.12
CA VAL A 46 -2.21 6.97 1.28
C VAL A 46 -1.67 5.56 1.52
N ALA A 47 -1.49 4.78 0.46
CA ALA A 47 -0.94 3.44 0.52
C ALA A 47 0.52 3.42 1.03
N HIS A 48 1.36 4.34 0.57
CA HIS A 48 2.73 4.51 1.06
C HIS A 48 2.73 4.87 2.55
N HIS A 49 1.87 5.78 2.98
CA HIS A 49 1.78 6.13 4.40
C HIS A 49 1.37 4.91 5.25
N ALA A 50 0.38 4.14 4.81
CA ALA A 50 -0.07 2.93 5.51
C ALA A 50 1.04 1.86 5.59
N ALA A 51 1.78 1.64 4.50
CA ALA A 51 2.88 0.67 4.44
C ALA A 51 4.04 1.05 5.37
N GLN A 52 4.40 2.34 5.42
CA GLN A 52 5.43 2.85 6.32
C GLN A 52 5.03 2.69 7.79
N GLN A 53 3.76 2.98 8.12
CA GLN A 53 3.24 2.81 9.48
C GLN A 53 3.19 1.34 9.90
N ALA A 54 2.85 0.43 8.97
CA ALA A 54 2.88 -1.00 9.22
C ALA A 54 4.31 -1.51 9.51
N GLY A 55 5.32 -0.97 8.80
CA GLY A 55 6.73 -1.31 9.01
C GLY A 55 7.27 -0.80 10.34
N LYS A 56 6.97 0.46 10.71
CA LYS A 56 7.37 1.04 12.00
C LYS A 56 6.82 0.28 13.21
N LYS A 57 5.70 -0.44 13.06
CA LYS A 57 5.14 -1.28 14.12
C LYS A 57 5.83 -2.64 14.24
N ALA A 58 6.47 -3.13 13.18
CA ALA A 58 7.20 -4.41 13.19
C ALA A 58 8.59 -4.28 13.84
N ASP A 59 9.24 -3.13 13.74
CA ASP A 59 10.55 -2.83 14.36
C ASP A 59 10.53 -2.70 15.90
N LYS A 60 9.34 -2.63 16.51
CA LYS A 60 9.15 -2.43 17.96
C LYS A 60 8.69 -3.68 18.72
N SER A 61 8.77 -4.88 18.14
CA SER A 61 8.34 -6.11 18.80
C SER A 61 9.46 -7.12 19.00
#